data_AF-A0A0R0JST2-F1
#
_entry.id   AF-A0A0R0JST2-F1
#
_cell.length_a   1.000
_cell.length_b   1.000
_cell.length_c   1.000
_cell.angle_alpha   90.00
_cell.angle_beta   90.00
_cell.angle_gamma   90.00
#
_symmetry.space_group_name_H-M   'P 1'
#
loop_
_entity.id
_entity.type
_entity.pdbx_description
1 polymer ?
#
loop_
_entity_poly.entity_id
_entity_poly.type
_entity_poly.pdbx_seq_one_letter_code
_entity_poly.pdbx_strand_id
1 'polypeptide(L)'
;VQSSDDEKSLDWVQPADNNNACSHAGKLLTSASVDSLCKLVKEQCSVPALTCLLNAYRAACHNVSEATSVSGCVFTRGIQKSGTFCKIFMFMLHEADTTFRRLLGISSSSSRKETVLDLKNTTKWLSVRPLIKSYIRSTVFLLNQVTDSEVLAFSICRLRASIIFLFAFPSLLRNILKISVHLWATGHGSLSSHFFLIIQDIVSESSSNWFDFCFVKTYKAFINHSQFVERKFEHIHFLRNSFVELCCLDMQKNLILCLIFNGQEVVTTICSWQYINCIDLWVTFISANIHDYDLQPLLYMIVQIINEVALLFPGPRYLPLRLRCIHWLNNLSGSSGVFIPVTSLVLDVLEYKITKDSGKPGKVLQPMSTTIKCVSSAIELLMEHFAKWSYHISFPELATAPLIQLKKVFERTSVESFKRVIKRFIDQVELNIGFVQKKREEVPFSPKDQQSVESFLQVEKRNGNTPFTQYYKSIMSKASSRKSISHRKV
;
A
#
# COMPACT_ATOMS: atom_id res chain seq x y z
N VAL A 1 -17.22 -5.98 -27.47
CA VAL A 1 -17.39 -5.10 -28.64
C VAL A 1 -16.15 -4.24 -28.75
N GLN A 2 -15.29 -4.60 -29.70
CA GLN A 2 -13.96 -4.05 -29.93
C GLN A 2 -14.00 -2.54 -30.24
N SER A 3 -13.10 -1.76 -29.65
CA SER A 3 -12.60 -0.53 -30.29
C SER A 3 -11.08 -0.64 -30.39
N SER A 4 -10.64 -1.25 -31.49
CA SER A 4 -9.25 -1.50 -31.86
C SER A 4 -8.73 -0.44 -32.85
N ASP A 5 -9.05 0.84 -32.63
CA ASP A 5 -8.80 1.90 -33.63
C ASP A 5 -7.90 3.04 -33.14
N ASP A 6 -6.95 2.78 -32.21
CA ASP A 6 -5.99 3.82 -31.78
C ASP A 6 -4.51 3.33 -31.74
N GLU A 7 -4.21 2.16 -32.30
CA GLU A 7 -2.84 1.65 -32.47
C GLU A 7 -2.49 1.54 -33.97
N LYS A 8 -2.37 2.69 -34.65
CA LYS A 8 -1.54 2.90 -35.87
C LYS A 8 -1.85 4.29 -36.46
N SER A 9 -1.17 5.32 -35.96
CA SER A 9 -0.53 6.29 -36.85
C SER A 9 0.43 7.18 -36.05
N LEU A 10 1.71 7.00 -36.34
CA LEU A 10 2.73 8.02 -36.19
C LEU A 10 2.58 8.99 -37.37
N ASP A 11 1.38 9.55 -37.55
CA ASP A 11 1.13 10.51 -38.62
C ASP A 11 1.38 11.91 -38.08
N TRP A 12 2.40 12.51 -38.68
CA TRP A 12 2.59 13.94 -38.80
C TRP A 12 1.24 14.64 -38.91
N VAL A 13 0.87 15.38 -37.87
CA VAL A 13 -0.22 16.35 -37.98
C VAL A 13 0.23 17.34 -39.04
N GLN A 14 -0.35 17.21 -40.23
CA GLN A 14 -0.29 18.23 -41.27
C GLN A 14 -0.69 19.58 -40.65
N PRO A 15 0.04 20.67 -40.94
CA PRO A 15 -0.38 21.98 -40.50
C PRO A 15 -1.71 22.29 -41.20
N ALA A 16 -2.78 22.38 -40.41
CA ALA A 16 -4.10 22.72 -40.89
C ALA A 16 -4.06 24.03 -41.68
N ASP A 17 -4.79 24.04 -42.78
CA ASP A 17 -4.81 25.07 -43.80
C ASP A 17 -4.82 26.49 -43.26
N ASN A 18 -3.97 27.27 -43.93
CA ASN A 18 -3.79 28.70 -43.83
C ASN A 18 -5.13 29.40 -44.09
N ASN A 19 -5.87 29.75 -43.04
CA ASN A 19 -6.91 30.78 -43.10
C ASN A 19 -6.98 31.52 -41.75
N ASN A 20 -6.29 32.67 -41.74
CA ASN A 20 -6.58 33.89 -40.99
C ASN A 20 -7.04 33.77 -39.52
N ALA A 21 -6.06 33.72 -38.59
CA ALA A 21 -5.99 34.57 -37.39
C ALA A 21 -5.03 34.01 -36.28
N CYS A 22 -3.77 33.68 -36.61
CA CYS A 22 -2.64 33.70 -35.65
C CYS A 22 -1.30 33.28 -36.31
N SER A 23 -0.86 34.01 -37.33
CA SER A 23 0.49 33.90 -37.88
C SER A 23 1.51 34.64 -37.01
N HIS A 24 1.72 34.21 -35.77
CA HIS A 24 2.75 34.77 -34.86
C HIS A 24 3.42 33.73 -33.96
N ALA A 25 3.65 32.51 -34.47
CA ALA A 25 4.40 31.46 -33.76
C ALA A 25 5.92 31.74 -33.60
N GLY A 26 6.38 32.96 -33.85
CA GLY A 26 7.78 33.38 -33.68
C GLY A 26 7.99 34.66 -32.86
N LYS A 27 6.94 35.26 -32.28
CA LYS A 27 7.11 36.44 -31.40
C LYS A 27 7.50 35.99 -29.99
N LEU A 28 8.65 36.47 -29.50
CA LEU A 28 9.08 36.30 -28.13
C LEU A 28 7.97 36.78 -27.18
N LEU A 29 7.33 35.87 -26.45
CA LEU A 29 6.31 36.21 -25.46
C LEU A 29 6.96 37.00 -24.33
N THR A 30 6.69 38.29 -24.25
CA THR A 30 7.10 39.13 -23.10
C THR A 30 6.22 38.81 -21.90
N SER A 31 6.70 39.04 -20.67
CA SER A 31 5.87 38.84 -19.47
C SER A 31 4.53 39.58 -19.57
N ALA A 32 4.54 40.84 -20.06
CA ALA A 32 3.32 41.63 -20.21
C ALA A 32 2.31 41.01 -21.20
N SER A 33 2.81 40.41 -22.31
CA SER A 33 1.95 39.69 -23.24
C SER A 33 1.31 38.46 -22.61
N VAL A 34 2.05 37.73 -21.78
CA VAL A 34 1.51 36.59 -21.02
C VAL A 34 0.48 37.05 -19.99
N ASP A 35 0.75 38.12 -19.26
CA ASP A 35 -0.19 38.65 -18.26
C ASP A 35 -1.52 39.10 -18.93
N SER A 36 -1.44 39.70 -20.11
CA SER A 36 -2.62 40.05 -20.94
C SER A 36 -3.39 38.81 -21.41
N LEU A 37 -2.70 37.79 -21.93
CA LEU A 37 -3.33 36.54 -22.36
C LEU A 37 -4.01 35.81 -21.18
N CYS A 38 -3.33 35.75 -20.02
CA CYS A 38 -3.87 35.18 -18.79
C CYS A 38 -5.17 35.88 -18.36
N LYS A 39 -5.21 37.21 -18.45
CA LYS A 39 -6.40 38.01 -18.14
C LYS A 39 -7.55 37.71 -19.10
N LEU A 40 -7.27 37.68 -20.41
CA LEU A 40 -8.28 37.35 -21.44
C LEU A 40 -8.90 35.96 -21.24
N VAL A 41 -8.10 34.98 -20.82
CA VAL A 41 -8.62 33.63 -20.53
C VAL A 41 -9.45 33.62 -19.25
N LYS A 42 -8.97 34.26 -18.17
CA LYS A 42 -9.68 34.29 -16.88
C LYS A 42 -11.02 35.01 -16.95
N GLU A 43 -11.04 36.19 -17.54
CA GLU A 43 -12.19 37.09 -17.51
C GLU A 43 -13.16 36.83 -18.68
N GLN A 44 -12.63 36.57 -19.88
CA GLN A 44 -13.45 36.53 -21.10
C GLN A 44 -13.58 35.13 -21.73
N CYS A 45 -12.92 34.11 -21.16
CA CYS A 45 -12.89 32.76 -21.75
C CYS A 45 -12.48 32.74 -23.23
N SER A 46 -11.55 33.63 -23.60
CA SER A 46 -11.10 33.75 -24.99
C SER A 46 -10.40 32.48 -25.47
N VAL A 47 -11.03 31.76 -26.40
CA VAL A 47 -10.48 30.53 -27.02
C VAL A 47 -9.18 30.79 -27.79
N PRO A 48 -9.04 31.88 -28.57
CA PRO A 48 -7.75 32.21 -29.21
C PRO A 48 -6.62 32.44 -28.20
N ALA A 49 -6.90 33.17 -27.11
CA ALA A 49 -5.90 33.41 -26.06
C ALA A 49 -5.50 32.11 -25.36
N LEU A 50 -6.47 31.23 -25.06
CA LEU A 50 -6.21 29.91 -24.49
C LEU A 50 -5.37 29.04 -25.43
N THR A 51 -5.64 29.08 -26.74
CA THR A 51 -4.87 28.35 -27.75
C THR A 51 -3.43 28.82 -27.79
N CYS A 52 -3.20 30.14 -27.71
CA CYS A 52 -1.86 30.71 -27.63
C CYS A 52 -1.13 30.26 -26.36
N LEU A 53 -1.78 30.33 -25.20
CA LEU A 53 -1.20 29.88 -23.93
C LEU A 53 -0.91 28.38 -23.90
N LEU A 54 -1.78 27.54 -24.49
CA LEU A 54 -1.57 26.09 -24.59
C LEU A 54 -0.39 25.75 -25.51
N ASN A 55 -0.23 26.47 -26.62
CA ASN A 55 0.94 26.31 -27.48
C ASN A 55 2.23 26.71 -26.75
N ALA A 56 2.19 27.81 -26.00
CA ALA A 56 3.32 28.24 -25.17
C ALA A 56 3.62 27.25 -24.04
N TYR A 57 2.59 26.67 -23.40
CA TYR A 57 2.73 25.63 -22.38
C TYR A 57 3.31 24.33 -22.93
N ARG A 58 2.88 23.91 -24.12
CA ARG A 58 3.46 22.77 -24.82
C ARG A 58 4.95 23.00 -25.09
N ALA A 59 5.31 24.15 -25.65
CA ALA A 59 6.72 24.50 -25.89
C ALA A 59 7.52 24.53 -24.58
N ALA A 60 6.94 25.11 -23.52
CA ALA A 60 7.51 25.10 -22.18
C ALA A 60 7.80 23.67 -21.70
N CYS A 61 6.83 22.77 -21.69
CA CYS A 61 7.02 21.39 -21.23
C CYS A 61 8.10 20.63 -22.03
N HIS A 62 8.23 20.90 -23.34
CA HIS A 62 9.24 20.27 -24.18
C HIS A 62 10.66 20.82 -23.96
N ASN A 63 10.81 22.11 -23.65
CA ASN A 63 12.11 22.73 -23.43
C ASN A 63 12.77 22.35 -22.09
N VAL A 64 12.05 21.72 -21.16
CA VAL A 64 12.61 21.21 -19.89
C VAL A 64 13.71 20.17 -20.14
N SER A 65 13.62 19.41 -21.24
CA SER A 65 14.58 18.35 -21.57
C SER A 65 15.94 18.87 -22.08
N GLU A 66 16.03 20.12 -22.56
CA GLU A 66 17.31 20.67 -23.07
C GLU A 66 18.15 21.33 -21.96
N ALA A 67 17.56 21.60 -20.79
CA ALA A 67 18.24 22.24 -19.67
C ALA A 67 18.95 21.25 -18.72
N THR A 68 18.82 19.93 -18.93
CA THR A 68 19.23 18.92 -17.96
C THR A 68 20.65 18.37 -18.13
N SER A 69 21.43 18.86 -19.11
CA SER A 69 22.87 18.58 -19.13
C SER A 69 23.63 19.66 -18.35
N VAL A 70 24.35 19.22 -17.31
CA VAL A 70 25.24 19.97 -16.40
C VAL A 70 24.59 20.38 -15.08
N SER A 71 24.77 19.48 -14.10
CA SER A 71 25.03 19.75 -12.68
C SER A 71 24.27 20.90 -12.01
N GLY A 72 23.29 20.52 -11.19
CA GLY A 72 23.10 21.10 -9.85
C GLY A 72 22.77 22.58 -9.81
N CYS A 73 21.46 22.86 -9.75
CA CYS A 73 20.88 24.18 -9.54
C CYS A 73 21.04 25.13 -10.74
N VAL A 74 20.07 26.04 -10.83
CA VAL A 74 20.04 27.21 -11.69
C VAL A 74 19.40 27.03 -13.08
N PHE A 75 18.17 27.56 -13.13
CA PHE A 75 17.50 28.19 -14.27
C PHE A 75 18.39 29.21 -15.03
N THR A 76 19.51 28.79 -15.64
CA THR A 76 20.42 29.67 -16.38
C THR A 76 20.60 29.30 -17.84
N ARG A 77 19.62 29.68 -18.65
CA ARG A 77 19.87 30.33 -19.94
C ARG A 77 18.69 31.22 -20.34
N GLY A 78 18.63 32.38 -19.68
CA GLY A 78 17.67 33.46 -19.94
C GLY A 78 16.75 33.75 -18.76
N ILE A 79 17.20 34.60 -17.83
CA ILE A 79 16.48 34.97 -16.61
C ILE A 79 15.07 35.54 -16.91
N GLN A 80 14.89 36.24 -18.05
CA GLN A 80 13.54 36.66 -18.48
C GLN A 80 12.68 35.51 -19.03
N LYS A 81 13.28 34.53 -19.72
CA LYS A 81 12.55 33.36 -20.27
C LYS A 81 12.07 32.42 -19.16
N SER A 82 12.84 32.30 -18.07
CA SER A 82 12.50 31.47 -16.90
C SER A 82 11.24 31.99 -16.18
N GLY A 83 11.16 33.30 -15.91
CA GLY A 83 9.99 33.88 -15.23
C GLY A 83 8.70 33.75 -16.05
N THR A 84 8.78 34.00 -17.36
CA THR A 84 7.64 33.84 -18.27
C THR A 84 7.24 32.37 -18.43
N PHE A 85 8.21 31.46 -18.49
CA PHE A 85 7.98 30.01 -18.48
C PHE A 85 7.23 29.57 -17.22
N CYS A 86 7.74 29.91 -16.03
CA CYS A 86 7.13 29.54 -14.76
C CYS A 86 5.70 30.12 -14.65
N LYS A 87 5.49 31.35 -15.12
CA LYS A 87 4.15 31.97 -15.17
C LYS A 87 3.18 31.17 -16.05
N ILE A 88 3.56 30.84 -17.29
CA ILE A 88 2.70 30.06 -18.20
C ILE A 88 2.42 28.68 -17.61
N PHE A 89 3.46 28.04 -17.06
CA PHE A 89 3.38 26.73 -16.44
C PHE A 89 2.39 26.71 -15.27
N MET A 90 2.56 27.63 -14.32
CA MET A 90 1.70 27.74 -13.14
C MET A 90 0.28 28.13 -13.54
N PHE A 91 0.11 29.07 -14.48
CA PHE A 91 -1.20 29.49 -14.95
C PHE A 91 -1.96 28.32 -15.58
N MET A 92 -1.35 27.58 -16.51
CA MET A 92 -2.04 26.48 -17.18
C MET A 92 -2.37 25.34 -16.21
N LEU A 93 -1.45 24.98 -15.31
CA LEU A 93 -1.75 23.97 -14.29
C LEU A 93 -2.88 24.43 -13.35
N HIS A 94 -2.94 25.71 -12.98
CA HIS A 94 -3.97 26.21 -12.07
C HIS A 94 -5.33 26.42 -12.76
N GLU A 95 -5.37 26.92 -13.99
CA GLU A 95 -6.61 27.42 -14.60
C GLU A 95 -7.20 26.52 -15.69
N ALA A 96 -6.46 25.53 -16.18
CA ALA A 96 -6.92 24.68 -17.29
C ALA A 96 -8.28 24.03 -17.01
N ASP A 97 -8.41 23.30 -15.89
CA ASP A 97 -9.66 22.63 -15.50
C ASP A 97 -10.85 23.59 -15.47
N THR A 98 -10.73 24.68 -14.70
CA THR A 98 -11.78 25.69 -14.56
C THR A 98 -12.17 26.30 -15.90
N THR A 99 -11.18 26.56 -16.77
CA THR A 99 -11.42 27.14 -18.09
C THR A 99 -12.15 26.15 -18.99
N PHE A 100 -11.73 24.89 -19.03
CA PHE A 100 -12.40 23.86 -19.82
C PHE A 100 -13.84 23.61 -19.35
N ARG A 101 -14.06 23.55 -18.03
CA ARG A 101 -15.40 23.44 -17.45
C ARG A 101 -16.28 24.62 -17.87
N ARG A 102 -15.77 25.85 -17.82
CA ARG A 102 -16.53 27.04 -18.23
C ARG A 102 -16.88 27.03 -19.72
N LEU A 103 -15.93 26.64 -20.58
CA LEU A 103 -16.17 26.52 -22.03
C LEU A 103 -17.21 25.45 -22.37
N LEU A 104 -17.25 24.36 -21.60
CA LEU A 104 -18.20 23.27 -21.78
C LEU A 104 -19.52 23.46 -21.02
N GLY A 105 -19.62 24.48 -20.16
CA GLY A 105 -20.80 24.69 -19.30
C GLY A 105 -20.95 23.65 -18.18
N ILE A 106 -19.85 23.01 -17.77
CA ILE A 106 -19.84 21.99 -16.72
C ILE A 106 -19.69 22.68 -15.36
N SER A 107 -20.51 22.30 -14.38
CA SER A 107 -20.36 22.78 -13.00
C SER A 107 -18.99 22.40 -12.43
N SER A 108 -18.39 23.28 -11.63
CA SER A 108 -17.16 22.99 -10.88
C SER A 108 -17.31 21.82 -9.91
N SER A 109 -18.53 21.51 -9.46
CA SER A 109 -18.82 20.40 -8.57
C SER A 109 -19.02 19.04 -9.26
N SER A 110 -19.10 19.00 -10.60
CA SER A 110 -19.34 17.72 -11.29
C SER A 110 -18.06 16.91 -11.40
N SER A 111 -17.99 15.79 -10.68
CA SER A 111 -16.92 14.79 -10.78
C SER A 111 -17.30 13.58 -11.63
N ARG A 112 -18.54 13.46 -12.10
CA ARG A 112 -18.99 12.26 -12.80
C ARG A 112 -18.48 12.20 -14.24
N LYS A 113 -17.74 11.13 -14.59
CA LYS A 113 -17.28 10.83 -15.96
C LYS A 113 -18.40 10.88 -17.00
N GLU A 114 -19.63 10.53 -16.62
CA GLU A 114 -20.81 10.52 -17.50
C GLU A 114 -21.02 11.90 -18.13
N THR A 115 -20.78 12.97 -17.36
CA THR A 115 -20.91 14.36 -17.82
C THR A 115 -20.09 14.65 -19.08
N VAL A 116 -18.88 14.09 -19.18
CA VAL A 116 -18.01 14.31 -20.35
C VAL A 116 -18.35 13.33 -21.48
N LEU A 117 -18.75 12.10 -21.14
CA LEU A 117 -19.16 11.10 -22.12
C LEU A 117 -20.43 11.53 -22.87
N ASP A 118 -21.39 12.11 -22.18
CA ASP A 118 -22.65 12.61 -22.76
C ASP A 118 -22.40 13.80 -23.70
N LEU A 119 -21.38 14.61 -23.40
CA LEU A 119 -20.99 15.76 -24.21
C LEU A 119 -20.22 15.38 -25.48
N LYS A 120 -19.75 14.13 -25.64
CA LYS A 120 -18.84 13.73 -26.74
C LYS A 120 -19.35 14.06 -28.14
N ASN A 121 -20.67 14.06 -28.33
CA ASN A 121 -21.30 14.30 -29.64
C ASN A 121 -21.67 15.77 -29.87
N THR A 122 -21.40 16.66 -28.90
CA THR A 122 -21.75 18.08 -29.02
C THR A 122 -20.68 18.85 -29.80
N THR A 123 -21.11 19.86 -30.56
CA THR A 123 -20.22 20.77 -31.30
C THR A 123 -19.24 21.50 -30.37
N LYS A 124 -19.69 21.85 -29.14
CA LYS A 124 -18.84 22.44 -28.10
C LYS A 124 -17.71 21.52 -27.67
N TRP A 125 -17.99 20.23 -27.49
CA TRP A 125 -16.93 19.27 -27.18
C TRP A 125 -15.94 19.15 -28.33
N LEU A 126 -16.42 19.05 -29.57
CA LEU A 126 -15.54 18.91 -30.74
C LEU A 126 -14.56 20.08 -30.90
N SER A 127 -14.97 21.31 -30.55
CA SER A 127 -14.08 22.49 -30.60
C SER A 127 -13.08 22.56 -29.45
N VAL A 128 -13.46 22.14 -28.24
CA VAL A 128 -12.61 22.22 -27.04
C VAL A 128 -11.72 20.99 -26.84
N ARG A 129 -12.13 19.82 -27.35
CA ARG A 129 -11.41 18.53 -27.24
C ARG A 129 -9.93 18.62 -27.64
N PRO A 130 -9.54 19.27 -28.76
CA PRO A 130 -8.12 19.40 -29.13
C PRO A 130 -7.30 20.18 -28.09
N LEU A 131 -7.89 21.21 -27.49
CA LEU A 131 -7.24 22.04 -26.46
C LEU A 131 -7.01 21.24 -25.18
N ILE A 132 -8.02 20.50 -24.73
CA ILE A 132 -7.93 19.59 -23.59
C ILE A 132 -6.87 18.51 -23.85
N LYS A 133 -6.89 17.89 -25.04
CA LYS A 133 -5.89 16.88 -25.43
C LYS A 133 -4.47 17.44 -25.40
N SER A 134 -4.28 18.67 -25.88
CA SER A 134 -2.98 19.37 -25.87
C SER A 134 -2.47 19.60 -24.46
N TYR A 135 -3.34 20.06 -23.55
CA TYR A 135 -3.01 20.22 -22.12
C TYR A 135 -2.56 18.90 -21.51
N ILE A 136 -3.42 17.86 -21.57
CA ILE A 136 -3.15 16.55 -20.96
C ILE A 136 -1.85 15.97 -21.53
N ARG A 137 -1.67 15.98 -22.85
CA ARG A 137 -0.47 15.43 -23.49
C ARG A 137 0.80 16.17 -23.04
N SER A 138 0.75 17.49 -22.91
CA SER A 138 1.89 18.30 -22.47
C SER A 138 2.22 18.05 -21.00
N THR A 139 1.21 17.94 -20.13
CA THR A 139 1.42 17.59 -18.72
C THR A 139 1.93 16.15 -18.55
N VAL A 140 1.44 15.19 -19.33
CA VAL A 140 1.96 13.82 -19.33
C VAL A 140 3.41 13.77 -19.81
N PHE A 141 3.77 14.57 -20.80
CA PHE A 141 5.16 14.69 -21.23
C PHE A 141 6.04 15.23 -20.10
N LEU A 142 5.60 16.32 -19.46
CA LEU A 142 6.30 16.91 -18.32
C LEU A 142 6.54 15.90 -17.18
N LEU A 143 5.52 15.12 -16.80
CA LEU A 143 5.62 14.13 -15.73
C LEU A 143 6.68 13.04 -16.00
N ASN A 144 7.05 12.81 -17.27
CA ASN A 144 8.14 11.90 -17.62
C ASN A 144 9.54 12.55 -17.62
N GLN A 145 9.60 13.88 -17.75
CA GLN A 145 10.88 14.60 -17.88
C GLN A 145 11.37 15.19 -16.57
N VAL A 146 10.45 15.55 -15.66
CA VAL A 146 10.80 16.22 -14.41
C VAL A 146 11.13 15.19 -13.33
N THR A 147 12.20 15.45 -12.58
CA THR A 147 12.60 14.65 -11.40
C THR A 147 12.29 15.35 -10.07
N ASP A 148 12.00 16.65 -10.11
CA ASP A 148 11.67 17.43 -8.92
C ASP A 148 10.34 16.96 -8.31
N SER A 149 10.39 16.55 -7.03
CA SER A 149 9.24 15.94 -6.36
C SER A 149 8.09 16.93 -6.14
N GLU A 150 8.37 18.21 -5.90
CA GLU A 150 7.33 19.21 -5.69
C GLU A 150 6.61 19.54 -6.99
N VAL A 151 7.37 19.69 -8.09
CA VAL A 151 6.80 19.92 -9.42
C VAL A 151 5.98 18.72 -9.88
N LEU A 152 6.45 17.50 -9.66
CA LEU A 152 5.71 16.27 -9.96
C LEU A 152 4.41 16.20 -9.15
N ALA A 153 4.47 16.40 -7.83
CA ALA A 153 3.31 16.38 -6.94
C ALA A 153 2.28 17.46 -7.33
N PHE A 154 2.75 18.69 -7.59
CA PHE A 154 1.87 19.78 -8.02
C PHE A 154 1.20 19.46 -9.37
N SER A 155 1.98 19.00 -10.34
CA SER A 155 1.49 18.69 -11.69
C SER A 155 0.45 17.57 -11.67
N ILE A 156 0.69 16.49 -10.91
CA ILE A 156 -0.28 15.39 -10.81
C ILE A 156 -1.54 15.81 -10.04
N CYS A 157 -1.43 16.64 -9.00
CA CYS A 157 -2.59 17.19 -8.28
C CYS A 157 -3.50 18.01 -9.21
N ARG A 158 -2.90 18.86 -10.05
CA ARG A 158 -3.66 19.66 -11.01
C ARG A 158 -4.27 18.82 -12.14
N LEU A 159 -3.56 17.77 -12.57
CA LEU A 159 -4.10 16.81 -13.52
C LEU A 159 -5.26 15.99 -12.92
N ARG A 160 -5.17 15.62 -11.63
CA ARG A 160 -6.23 14.92 -10.88
C ARG A 160 -7.49 15.78 -10.76
N ALA A 161 -7.38 17.09 -10.57
CA ALA A 161 -8.55 17.99 -10.62
C ALA A 161 -9.28 17.95 -11.98
N SER A 162 -8.54 17.64 -13.05
CA SER A 162 -9.05 17.51 -14.43
C SER A 162 -9.46 16.08 -14.80
N ILE A 163 -9.64 15.17 -13.83
CA ILE A 163 -9.79 13.72 -14.07
C ILE A 163 -10.94 13.37 -15.03
N ILE A 164 -12.06 14.09 -14.95
CA ILE A 164 -13.23 13.87 -15.81
C ILE A 164 -12.88 13.91 -17.30
N PHE A 165 -11.92 14.77 -17.67
CA PHE A 165 -11.49 14.95 -19.04
C PHE A 165 -10.55 13.82 -19.50
N LEU A 166 -9.84 13.18 -18.58
CA LEU A 166 -8.92 12.08 -18.89
C LEU A 166 -9.67 10.87 -19.48
N PHE A 167 -10.89 10.60 -19.01
CA PHE A 167 -11.73 9.51 -19.52
C PHE A 167 -12.11 9.63 -20.99
N ALA A 168 -12.03 10.85 -21.56
CA ALA A 168 -12.24 11.05 -22.98
C ALA A 168 -11.04 10.61 -23.84
N PHE A 169 -9.88 10.31 -23.24
CA PHE A 169 -8.64 9.95 -23.94
C PHE A 169 -8.00 8.68 -23.35
N PRO A 170 -8.52 7.48 -23.67
CA PRO A 170 -8.05 6.20 -23.09
C PRO A 170 -6.54 5.94 -23.23
N SER A 171 -5.93 6.33 -24.36
CA SER A 171 -4.49 6.17 -24.59
C SER A 171 -3.63 7.03 -23.65
N LEU A 172 -4.04 8.29 -23.42
CA LEU A 172 -3.39 9.19 -22.46
C LEU A 172 -3.62 8.72 -21.03
N LEU A 173 -4.84 8.28 -20.71
CA LEU A 173 -5.19 7.71 -19.40
C LEU A 173 -4.30 6.50 -19.07
N ARG A 174 -4.10 5.58 -20.03
CA ARG A 174 -3.18 4.45 -19.90
C ARG A 174 -1.74 4.89 -19.61
N ASN A 175 -1.27 5.95 -20.28
CA ASN A 175 0.07 6.48 -20.06
C ASN A 175 0.20 7.13 -18.67
N ILE A 176 -0.79 7.90 -18.24
CA ILE A 176 -0.85 8.47 -16.89
C ILE A 176 -0.77 7.36 -15.86
N LEU A 177 -1.59 6.31 -15.98
CA LEU A 177 -1.56 5.19 -15.04
C LEU A 177 -0.19 4.50 -14.98
N LYS A 178 0.50 4.31 -16.10
CA LYS A 178 1.87 3.74 -16.10
C LYS A 178 2.84 4.63 -15.30
N ILE A 179 2.80 5.94 -15.53
CA ILE A 179 3.63 6.91 -14.82
C ILE A 179 3.29 6.92 -13.33
N SER A 180 1.99 6.97 -13.00
CA SER A 180 1.51 6.98 -11.63
C SER A 180 1.92 5.74 -10.87
N VAL A 181 1.81 4.55 -11.46
CA VAL A 181 2.26 3.31 -10.81
C VAL A 181 3.78 3.33 -10.57
N HIS A 182 4.56 3.83 -11.54
CA HIS A 182 6.00 3.95 -11.39
C HIS A 182 6.36 4.90 -10.24
N LEU A 183 5.86 6.13 -10.26
CA LEU A 183 6.16 7.16 -9.26
C LEU A 183 5.51 6.91 -7.89
N TRP A 184 4.42 6.15 -7.84
CA TRP A 184 3.91 5.58 -6.59
C TRP A 184 4.95 4.63 -5.99
N ALA A 185 5.47 3.68 -6.76
CA ALA A 185 6.40 2.69 -6.25
C ALA A 185 7.80 3.26 -5.94
N THR A 186 8.33 4.15 -6.78
CA THR A 186 9.67 4.75 -6.64
C THR A 186 9.71 6.03 -5.81
N GLY A 187 8.61 6.79 -5.77
CA GLY A 187 8.52 8.03 -5.01
C GLY A 187 8.56 7.80 -3.50
N HIS A 188 8.66 8.87 -2.72
CA HIS A 188 8.67 8.79 -1.26
C HIS A 188 7.75 9.83 -0.63
N GLY A 189 7.19 9.49 0.54
CA GLY A 189 6.34 10.40 1.31
C GLY A 189 5.13 10.88 0.52
N SER A 190 4.89 12.20 0.55
CA SER A 190 3.72 12.82 -0.08
C SER A 190 3.64 12.56 -1.58
N LEU A 191 4.76 12.47 -2.29
CA LEU A 191 4.77 12.25 -3.74
C LEU A 191 4.06 10.95 -4.10
N SER A 192 4.43 9.85 -3.43
CA SER A 192 3.85 8.54 -3.67
C SER A 192 2.35 8.54 -3.38
N SER A 193 1.92 9.25 -2.34
CA SER A 193 0.52 9.41 -1.97
C SER A 193 -0.30 10.15 -3.04
N HIS A 194 0.23 11.24 -3.63
CA HIS A 194 -0.47 11.94 -4.70
C HIS A 194 -0.67 11.07 -5.95
N PHE A 195 0.34 10.27 -6.31
CA PHE A 195 0.23 9.32 -7.43
C PHE A 195 -0.67 8.13 -7.11
N PHE A 196 -0.76 7.71 -5.84
CA PHE A 196 -1.75 6.70 -5.44
C PHE A 196 -3.18 7.21 -5.58
N LEU A 197 -3.46 8.43 -5.10
CA LEU A 197 -4.80 9.02 -5.14
C LEU A 197 -5.35 9.12 -6.58
N ILE A 198 -4.54 9.49 -7.56
CA ILE A 198 -5.02 9.50 -8.95
C ILE A 198 -5.29 8.08 -9.48
N ILE A 199 -4.53 7.06 -9.07
CA ILE A 199 -4.83 5.65 -9.42
C ILE A 199 -6.19 5.26 -8.82
N GLN A 200 -6.40 5.58 -7.54
CA GLN A 200 -7.63 5.28 -6.81
C GLN A 200 -8.84 5.98 -7.45
N ASP A 201 -8.75 7.26 -7.78
CA ASP A 201 -9.83 8.02 -8.40
C ASP A 201 -10.18 7.45 -9.80
N ILE A 202 -9.16 7.14 -10.61
CA ILE A 202 -9.37 6.55 -11.94
C ILE A 202 -10.09 5.21 -11.84
N VAL A 203 -9.68 4.36 -10.89
CA VAL A 203 -10.27 3.05 -10.69
C VAL A 203 -11.70 3.16 -10.17
N SER A 204 -11.94 4.05 -9.21
CA SER A 204 -13.26 4.27 -8.60
C SER A 204 -14.31 4.79 -9.59
N GLU A 205 -13.92 5.70 -10.49
CA GLU A 205 -14.84 6.23 -11.50
C GLU A 205 -15.02 5.27 -12.68
N SER A 206 -14.15 4.28 -12.89
CA SER A 206 -14.14 3.44 -14.10
C SER A 206 -14.97 2.17 -13.99
N SER A 207 -15.68 1.82 -15.06
CA SER A 207 -16.30 0.51 -15.20
C SER A 207 -15.24 -0.56 -15.49
N SER A 208 -14.91 -1.39 -14.49
CA SER A 208 -14.21 -2.70 -14.52
C SER A 208 -12.84 -2.84 -15.23
N ASN A 209 -12.62 -2.23 -16.40
CA ASN A 209 -11.48 -2.50 -17.29
C ASN A 209 -10.16 -1.89 -16.79
N TRP A 210 -10.22 -0.72 -16.16
CA TRP A 210 -9.03 -0.07 -15.62
C TRP A 210 -8.59 -0.68 -14.29
N PHE A 211 -9.52 -1.28 -13.56
CA PHE A 211 -9.23 -1.99 -12.32
C PHE A 211 -8.18 -3.09 -12.56
N ASP A 212 -8.47 -4.01 -13.49
CA ASP A 212 -7.59 -5.16 -13.78
C ASP A 212 -6.19 -4.71 -14.24
N PHE A 213 -6.14 -3.66 -15.07
CA PHE A 213 -4.87 -3.06 -15.51
C PHE A 213 -4.08 -2.46 -14.35
N CYS A 214 -4.74 -1.67 -13.51
CA CYS A 214 -4.12 -1.02 -12.35
C CYS A 214 -3.63 -2.06 -11.35
N PHE A 215 -4.47 -3.03 -10.98
CA PHE A 215 -4.14 -4.10 -10.04
C PHE A 215 -2.88 -4.84 -10.45
N VAL A 216 -2.81 -5.33 -11.69
CA VAL A 216 -1.64 -6.11 -12.15
C VAL A 216 -0.39 -5.24 -12.16
N LYS A 217 -0.51 -3.97 -12.54
CA LYS A 217 0.63 -3.04 -12.60
C LYS A 217 1.12 -2.65 -11.21
N THR A 218 0.23 -2.31 -10.28
CA THR A 218 0.57 -1.95 -8.90
C THR A 218 1.14 -3.14 -8.15
N TYR A 219 0.56 -4.35 -8.31
CA TYR A 219 1.08 -5.56 -7.69
C TYR A 219 2.52 -5.84 -8.14
N LYS A 220 2.76 -5.90 -9.46
CA LYS A 220 4.11 -6.12 -10.01
C LYS A 220 5.09 -5.03 -9.58
N ALA A 221 4.65 -3.77 -9.53
CA ALA A 221 5.49 -2.68 -9.06
C ALA A 221 5.86 -2.87 -7.59
N PHE A 222 4.91 -3.22 -6.72
CA PHE A 222 5.15 -3.52 -5.31
C PHE A 222 6.17 -4.66 -5.14
N ILE A 223 6.00 -5.78 -5.85
CA ILE A 223 6.92 -6.94 -5.78
C ILE A 223 8.33 -6.59 -6.27
N ASN A 224 8.45 -5.86 -7.36
CA ASN A 224 9.76 -5.41 -7.85
C ASN A 224 10.43 -4.44 -6.86
N HIS A 225 9.66 -3.63 -6.14
CA HIS A 225 10.20 -2.66 -5.19
C HIS A 225 10.51 -3.24 -3.82
N SER A 226 9.92 -4.39 -3.49
CA SER A 226 10.07 -5.06 -2.19
C SER A 226 11.31 -5.96 -2.09
N GLN A 227 12.11 -6.08 -3.15
CA GLN A 227 13.36 -6.85 -3.17
C GLN A 227 14.50 -6.20 -2.37
N PHE A 228 14.51 -4.86 -2.27
CA PHE A 228 15.63 -4.10 -1.72
C PHE A 228 15.34 -3.66 -0.28
N VAL A 229 16.03 -4.29 0.68
CA VAL A 229 15.91 -4.05 2.14
C VAL A 229 16.33 -2.64 2.53
N GLU A 230 17.21 -2.01 1.75
CA GLU A 230 17.77 -0.67 2.03
C GLU A 230 16.74 0.46 1.93
N ARG A 231 15.55 0.18 1.40
CA ARG A 231 14.48 1.18 1.34
C ARG A 231 13.82 1.31 2.72
N LYS A 232 13.53 2.56 3.10
CA LYS A 232 12.84 2.89 4.36
C LYS A 232 11.61 2.00 4.51
N PHE A 233 11.61 1.18 5.55
CA PHE A 233 10.52 0.24 5.90
C PHE A 233 9.13 0.90 5.86
N GLU A 234 9.06 2.18 6.21
CA GLU A 234 7.88 3.04 6.13
C GLU A 234 7.27 3.11 4.72
N HIS A 235 8.10 3.20 3.68
CA HIS A 235 7.62 3.28 2.30
C HIS A 235 7.03 1.95 1.83
N ILE A 236 7.68 0.83 2.14
CA ILE A 236 7.13 -0.50 1.82
C ILE A 236 5.79 -0.70 2.53
N HIS A 237 5.68 -0.25 3.78
CA HIS A 237 4.43 -0.26 4.54
C HIS A 237 3.35 0.59 3.88
N PHE A 238 3.69 1.81 3.42
CA PHE A 238 2.79 2.66 2.65
C PHE A 238 2.31 1.95 1.37
N LEU A 239 3.21 1.44 0.54
CA LEU A 239 2.85 0.74 -0.70
C LEU A 239 1.92 -0.44 -0.43
N ARG A 240 2.20 -1.23 0.62
CA ARG A 240 1.35 -2.34 1.02
C ARG A 240 -0.06 -1.87 1.37
N ASN A 241 -0.18 -0.88 2.25
CA ASN A 241 -1.49 -0.40 2.71
C ASN A 241 -2.29 0.25 1.58
N SER A 242 -1.64 1.05 0.73
CA SER A 242 -2.26 1.63 -0.45
C SER A 242 -2.73 0.54 -1.43
N PHE A 243 -1.94 -0.52 -1.65
CA PHE A 243 -2.40 -1.62 -2.50
C PHE A 243 -3.61 -2.34 -1.89
N VAL A 244 -3.61 -2.57 -0.57
CA VAL A 244 -4.76 -3.16 0.14
C VAL A 244 -6.01 -2.30 -0.05
N GLU A 245 -5.90 -0.98 0.10
CA GLU A 245 -6.98 -0.03 -0.13
C GLU A 245 -7.51 -0.08 -1.57
N LEU A 246 -6.60 -0.20 -2.56
CA LEU A 246 -6.99 -0.38 -3.96
C LEU A 246 -7.79 -1.68 -4.17
N CYS A 247 -7.42 -2.76 -3.48
CA CYS A 247 -8.15 -4.03 -3.56
C CYS A 247 -9.55 -3.94 -2.93
N CYS A 248 -9.76 -3.06 -1.96
CA CYS A 248 -11.09 -2.89 -1.36
C CYS A 248 -12.12 -2.29 -2.35
N LEU A 249 -11.69 -1.72 -3.48
CA LEU A 249 -12.60 -1.07 -4.44
C LEU A 249 -13.45 -2.04 -5.28
N ASP A 250 -12.97 -3.26 -5.57
CA ASP A 250 -13.70 -4.27 -6.35
C ASP A 250 -13.38 -5.70 -5.86
N MET A 251 -13.95 -6.05 -4.71
CA MET A 251 -13.63 -7.30 -4.01
C MET A 251 -14.01 -8.58 -4.76
N GLN A 252 -15.05 -8.54 -5.60
CA GLN A 252 -15.50 -9.73 -6.32
C GLN A 252 -14.49 -10.20 -7.37
N LYS A 253 -13.88 -9.27 -8.12
CA LYS A 253 -12.80 -9.63 -9.07
C LYS A 253 -11.52 -10.03 -8.34
N ASN A 254 -11.26 -9.40 -7.19
CA ASN A 254 -10.02 -9.63 -6.48
C ASN A 254 -9.88 -11.04 -5.95
N LEU A 255 -10.93 -11.67 -5.43
CA LEU A 255 -10.81 -13.04 -4.91
C LEU A 255 -10.19 -13.99 -5.95
N ILE A 256 -10.63 -13.88 -7.21
CA ILE A 256 -10.11 -14.68 -8.33
C ILE A 256 -8.65 -14.31 -8.63
N LEU A 257 -8.33 -13.02 -8.76
CA LEU A 257 -6.95 -12.59 -9.03
C LEU A 257 -5.98 -12.98 -7.89
N CYS A 258 -6.42 -12.85 -6.63
CA CYS A 258 -5.64 -13.20 -5.44
C CYS A 258 -5.29 -14.70 -5.44
N LEU A 259 -6.25 -15.55 -5.78
CA LEU A 259 -6.03 -17.00 -5.91
C LEU A 259 -5.05 -17.31 -7.05
N ILE A 260 -5.18 -16.65 -8.19
CA ILE A 260 -4.30 -16.85 -9.35
C ILE A 260 -2.86 -16.42 -9.05
N PHE A 261 -2.66 -15.23 -8.48
CA PHE A 261 -1.32 -14.72 -8.20
C PHE A 261 -0.61 -15.53 -7.11
N ASN A 262 -1.35 -16.02 -6.12
CA ASN A 262 -0.78 -16.92 -5.10
C ASN A 262 -0.44 -18.31 -5.63
N GLY A 263 -1.12 -18.79 -6.68
CA GLY A 263 -0.82 -20.08 -7.31
C GLY A 263 0.33 -20.05 -8.33
N GLN A 264 0.60 -18.90 -8.96
CA GLN A 264 1.54 -18.80 -10.09
C GLN A 264 2.91 -18.21 -9.75
N GLU A 265 3.15 -17.65 -8.56
CA GLU A 265 4.50 -17.22 -8.17
C GLU A 265 5.38 -18.43 -7.83
N VAL A 266 5.87 -19.06 -8.90
CA VAL A 266 6.94 -20.05 -8.90
C VAL A 266 8.18 -19.43 -8.26
N VAL A 267 8.33 -19.72 -6.95
CA VAL A 267 9.47 -20.48 -6.41
C VAL A 267 10.79 -20.22 -7.14
N THR A 268 11.24 -18.96 -7.17
CA THR A 268 12.62 -18.66 -7.59
C THR A 268 13.47 -18.11 -6.46
N THR A 269 12.87 -17.76 -5.31
CA THR A 269 13.48 -18.03 -3.99
C THR A 269 12.41 -17.89 -2.92
N ILE A 270 11.95 -18.99 -2.30
CA ILE A 270 10.94 -19.00 -1.22
C ILE A 270 11.39 -18.16 0.01
N CYS A 271 12.64 -17.70 0.04
CA CYS A 271 13.20 -16.80 1.04
C CYS A 271 13.58 -15.40 0.51
N SER A 272 13.12 -14.99 -0.66
CA SER A 272 13.35 -13.63 -1.12
C SER A 272 12.52 -12.64 -0.28
N TRP A 273 13.04 -11.43 -0.09
CA TRP A 273 12.26 -10.36 0.55
C TRP A 273 10.96 -10.07 -0.18
N GLN A 274 10.92 -10.32 -1.48
CA GLN A 274 9.72 -10.20 -2.30
C GLN A 274 8.64 -11.14 -1.79
N TYR A 275 8.96 -12.43 -1.65
CA TYR A 275 8.02 -13.44 -1.18
C TYR A 275 7.52 -13.16 0.24
N ILE A 276 8.41 -12.72 1.13
CA ILE A 276 8.04 -12.30 2.50
C ILE A 276 7.05 -11.12 2.46
N ASN A 277 7.29 -10.14 1.59
CA ASN A 277 6.42 -8.98 1.43
C ASN A 277 5.09 -9.34 0.73
N CYS A 278 5.06 -10.35 -0.16
CA CYS A 278 3.82 -10.91 -0.71
C CYS A 278 2.94 -11.49 0.40
N ILE A 279 3.51 -12.33 1.26
CA ILE A 279 2.73 -12.92 2.37
C ILE A 279 2.22 -11.82 3.29
N ASP A 280 3.07 -10.85 3.64
CA ASP A 280 2.68 -9.74 4.51
C ASP A 280 1.54 -8.89 3.91
N LEU A 281 1.56 -8.68 2.59
CA LEU A 281 0.50 -8.03 1.84
C LEU A 281 -0.83 -8.77 2.00
N TRP A 282 -0.84 -10.08 1.75
CA TRP A 282 -2.06 -10.88 1.81
C TRP A 282 -2.58 -11.05 3.23
N VAL A 283 -1.69 -11.19 4.21
CA VAL A 283 -2.07 -11.18 5.62
C VAL A 283 -2.75 -9.86 5.98
N THR A 284 -2.18 -8.73 5.56
CA THR A 284 -2.77 -7.40 5.81
C THR A 284 -4.13 -7.25 5.12
N PHE A 285 -4.23 -7.69 3.86
CA PHE A 285 -5.48 -7.66 3.09
C PHE A 285 -6.59 -8.46 3.77
N ILE A 286 -6.33 -9.73 4.11
CA ILE A 286 -7.33 -10.61 4.74
C ILE A 286 -7.71 -10.07 6.11
N SER A 287 -6.73 -9.69 6.94
CA SER A 287 -6.99 -9.17 8.28
C SER A 287 -7.85 -7.90 8.29
N ALA A 288 -7.77 -7.07 7.25
CA ALA A 288 -8.56 -5.84 7.15
C ALA A 288 -9.99 -6.08 6.60
N ASN A 289 -10.22 -7.16 5.85
CA ASN A 289 -11.43 -7.31 5.03
C ASN A 289 -12.27 -8.56 5.36
N ILE A 290 -11.79 -9.47 6.21
CA ILE A 290 -12.46 -10.75 6.47
C ILE A 290 -13.85 -10.62 7.14
N HIS A 291 -14.13 -9.48 7.78
CA HIS A 291 -15.45 -9.22 8.38
C HIS A 291 -16.50 -8.77 7.36
N ASP A 292 -16.05 -8.11 6.30
CA ASP A 292 -16.92 -7.50 5.29
C ASP A 292 -17.15 -8.43 4.09
N TYR A 293 -16.25 -9.40 3.88
CA TYR A 293 -16.25 -10.27 2.70
C TYR A 293 -15.94 -11.73 3.04
N ASP A 294 -16.47 -12.65 2.24
CA ASP A 294 -16.15 -14.07 2.36
C ASP A 294 -14.76 -14.38 1.82
N LEU A 295 -13.76 -14.30 2.70
CA LEU A 295 -12.36 -14.57 2.41
C LEU A 295 -11.87 -15.91 2.98
N GLN A 296 -12.78 -16.80 3.41
CA GLN A 296 -12.41 -18.06 4.06
C GLN A 296 -11.49 -18.96 3.20
N PRO A 297 -11.72 -19.12 1.88
CA PRO A 297 -10.81 -19.90 1.04
C PRO A 297 -9.39 -19.32 0.99
N LEU A 298 -9.28 -17.98 0.91
CA LEU A 298 -8.01 -17.26 0.86
C LEU A 298 -7.29 -17.31 2.22
N LEU A 299 -8.04 -17.20 3.33
CA LEU A 299 -7.52 -17.39 4.68
C LEU A 299 -6.88 -18.78 4.83
N TYR A 300 -7.60 -19.83 4.45
CA TYR A 300 -7.10 -21.19 4.58
C TYR A 300 -5.83 -21.41 3.75
N MET A 301 -5.84 -20.94 2.49
CA MET A 301 -4.68 -21.03 1.60
C MET A 301 -3.46 -20.29 2.18
N ILE A 302 -3.62 -19.05 2.66
CA ILE A 302 -2.47 -18.29 3.18
C ILE A 302 -1.93 -18.92 4.46
N VAL A 303 -2.79 -19.48 5.32
CA VAL A 303 -2.37 -20.17 6.55
C VAL A 303 -1.54 -21.40 6.21
N GLN A 304 -1.96 -22.19 5.21
CA GLN A 304 -1.16 -23.32 4.73
C GLN A 304 0.21 -22.86 4.22
N ILE A 305 0.24 -21.84 3.36
CA ILE A 305 1.50 -21.28 2.83
C ILE A 305 2.43 -20.83 3.96
N ILE A 306 1.91 -20.12 4.97
CA ILE A 306 2.71 -19.64 6.09
C ILE A 306 3.28 -20.82 6.91
N ASN A 307 2.49 -21.87 7.16
CA ASN A 307 2.94 -23.05 7.88
C ASN A 307 4.06 -23.77 7.12
N GLU A 308 3.91 -23.96 5.81
CA GLU A 308 4.95 -24.58 4.97
C GLU A 308 6.25 -23.76 5.00
N VAL A 309 6.15 -22.43 4.89
CA VAL A 309 7.32 -21.54 4.97
C VAL A 309 8.03 -21.63 6.31
N ALA A 310 7.27 -21.74 7.41
CA ALA A 310 7.86 -21.86 8.74
C ALA A 310 8.63 -23.19 8.95
N LEU A 311 8.14 -24.27 8.33
CA LEU A 311 8.71 -25.62 8.42
C LEU A 311 9.88 -25.85 7.44
N LEU A 312 9.86 -25.22 6.27
CA LEU A 312 10.85 -25.44 5.21
C LEU A 312 12.30 -25.07 5.61
N PHE A 313 12.49 -24.16 6.57
CA PHE A 313 13.80 -23.63 6.94
C PHE A 313 14.17 -23.89 8.42
N PRO A 314 14.72 -25.07 8.78
CA PRO A 314 15.04 -25.45 10.15
C PRO A 314 16.26 -24.78 10.79
N GLY A 315 16.94 -23.87 10.09
CA GLY A 315 18.19 -23.25 10.55
C GLY A 315 18.01 -22.02 11.47
N PRO A 316 19.02 -21.69 12.31
CA PRO A 316 18.98 -20.52 13.21
C PRO A 316 18.88 -19.21 12.43
N ARG A 317 19.43 -19.21 11.21
CA ARG A 317 19.43 -18.06 10.31
C ARG A 317 18.00 -17.61 9.96
N TYR A 318 17.03 -18.51 10.03
CA TYR A 318 15.63 -18.29 9.67
C TYR A 318 14.72 -18.09 10.88
N LEU A 319 15.25 -18.03 12.11
CA LEU A 319 14.45 -17.71 13.30
C LEU A 319 13.67 -16.39 13.16
N PRO A 320 14.23 -15.30 12.60
CA PRO A 320 13.45 -14.08 12.36
C PRO A 320 12.26 -14.29 11.41
N LEU A 321 12.42 -15.13 10.38
CA LEU A 321 11.33 -15.46 9.45
C LEU A 321 10.24 -16.28 10.16
N ARG A 322 10.61 -17.26 10.98
CA ARG A 322 9.66 -18.04 11.79
C ARG A 322 8.86 -17.15 12.75
N LEU A 323 9.51 -16.20 13.42
CA LEU A 323 8.82 -15.22 14.27
C LEU A 323 7.83 -14.38 13.48
N ARG A 324 8.18 -14.02 12.24
CA ARG A 324 7.25 -13.30 11.34
C ARG A 324 6.07 -14.17 10.94
N CYS A 325 6.29 -15.46 10.66
CA CYS A 325 5.22 -16.42 10.39
C CYS A 325 4.25 -16.54 11.58
N ILE A 326 4.78 -16.72 12.78
CA ILE A 326 3.96 -16.77 14.01
C ILE A 326 3.16 -15.47 14.19
N HIS A 327 3.79 -14.32 13.94
CA HIS A 327 3.10 -13.03 14.01
C HIS A 327 1.96 -12.93 12.99
N TRP A 328 2.18 -13.37 11.74
CA TRP A 328 1.14 -13.40 10.72
C TRP A 328 -0.03 -14.32 11.10
N LEU A 329 0.25 -15.54 11.57
CA LEU A 329 -0.78 -16.48 12.02
C LEU A 329 -1.58 -15.92 13.20
N ASN A 330 -0.90 -15.29 14.15
CA ASN A 330 -1.57 -14.58 15.24
C ASN A 330 -2.47 -13.46 14.72
N ASN A 331 -2.01 -12.63 13.78
CA ASN A 331 -2.81 -11.54 13.23
C ASN A 331 -4.06 -12.06 12.52
N LEU A 332 -3.89 -13.06 11.65
CA LEU A 332 -5.00 -13.74 10.96
C LEU A 332 -5.99 -14.34 11.94
N SER A 333 -5.51 -15.01 12.99
CA SER A 333 -6.36 -15.60 14.03
C SER A 333 -7.16 -14.53 14.78
N GLY A 334 -6.54 -13.39 15.07
CA GLY A 334 -7.19 -12.25 15.73
C GLY A 334 -8.29 -11.60 14.88
N SER A 335 -8.04 -11.39 13.58
CA SER A 335 -9.01 -10.78 12.68
C SER A 335 -10.12 -11.74 12.26
N SER A 336 -9.80 -13.01 11.99
CA SER A 336 -10.79 -13.98 11.50
C SER A 336 -11.70 -14.54 12.60
N GLY A 337 -11.27 -14.48 13.86
CA GLY A 337 -11.91 -15.22 14.95
C GLY A 337 -11.71 -16.73 14.86
N VAL A 338 -10.87 -17.22 13.93
CA VAL A 338 -10.56 -18.64 13.78
C VAL A 338 -9.32 -18.99 14.60
N PHE A 339 -9.39 -20.10 15.33
CA PHE A 339 -8.24 -20.62 16.05
C PHE A 339 -7.18 -21.15 15.08
N ILE A 340 -5.99 -20.53 15.10
CA ILE A 340 -4.83 -20.94 14.31
C ILE A 340 -3.72 -21.34 15.28
N PRO A 341 -3.38 -22.64 15.40
CA PRO A 341 -2.38 -23.11 16.35
C PRO A 341 -0.98 -22.62 15.96
N VAL A 342 -0.27 -21.98 16.90
CA VAL A 342 1.12 -21.50 16.72
C VAL A 342 2.13 -22.15 17.66
N THR A 343 1.66 -22.99 18.59
CA THR A 343 2.47 -23.52 19.69
C THR A 343 3.69 -24.29 19.22
N SER A 344 3.52 -25.21 18.26
CA SER A 344 4.65 -26.00 17.72
C SER A 344 5.75 -25.09 17.16
N LEU A 345 5.37 -24.09 16.34
CA LEU A 345 6.30 -23.14 15.75
C LEU A 345 7.05 -22.31 16.79
N VAL A 346 6.37 -21.90 17.87
CA VAL A 346 7.03 -21.20 18.98
C VAL A 346 8.03 -22.12 19.68
N LEU A 347 7.62 -23.35 19.98
CA LEU A 347 8.46 -24.29 20.72
C LEU A 347 9.71 -24.67 19.93
N ASP A 348 9.62 -24.81 18.62
CA ASP A 348 10.78 -25.01 17.74
C ASP A 348 11.82 -23.88 17.88
N VAL A 349 11.38 -22.64 18.10
CA VAL A 349 12.26 -21.49 18.34
C VAL A 349 12.88 -21.55 19.74
N LEU A 350 12.14 -22.02 20.75
CA LEU A 350 12.62 -22.14 22.12
C LEU A 350 13.63 -23.28 22.28
N GLU A 351 13.37 -24.43 21.66
CA GLU A 351 14.20 -25.63 21.77
C GLU A 351 15.51 -25.52 20.98
N TYR A 352 15.58 -24.65 19.96
CA TYR A 352 16.78 -24.46 19.14
C TYR A 352 18.04 -24.16 19.97
N LYS A 353 17.89 -23.51 21.13
CA LYS A 353 19.00 -23.11 22.01
C LYS A 353 19.33 -24.11 23.12
N ILE A 354 18.46 -25.09 23.37
CA ILE A 354 18.56 -25.94 24.56
C ILE A 354 19.44 -27.17 24.31
N THR A 355 19.63 -27.58 23.06
CA THR A 355 20.30 -28.85 22.71
C THR A 355 21.78 -28.72 22.28
N LYS A 356 22.34 -27.52 22.13
CA LYS A 356 23.76 -27.36 21.75
C LYS A 356 24.69 -27.13 22.94
N ASP A 357 24.84 -28.20 23.73
CA ASP A 357 26.05 -28.49 24.52
C ASP A 357 26.67 -29.85 24.12
N SER A 358 26.35 -30.39 22.94
CA SER A 358 26.98 -31.59 22.40
C SER A 358 27.80 -31.32 21.12
N GLY A 359 29.07 -30.94 21.31
CA GLY A 359 30.16 -31.70 20.69
C GLY A 359 30.78 -31.30 19.34
N LYS A 360 30.43 -30.21 18.63
CA LYS A 360 31.26 -29.76 17.47
C LYS A 360 31.36 -28.23 17.31
N PRO A 361 32.59 -27.65 17.25
CA PRO A 361 32.81 -26.24 16.95
C PRO A 361 32.72 -26.01 15.44
N GLY A 362 31.49 -25.91 14.92
CA GLY A 362 31.24 -25.65 13.50
C GLY A 362 30.38 -24.42 13.31
N LYS A 363 31.02 -23.28 13.02
CA LYS A 363 30.47 -22.06 12.40
C LYS A 363 29.00 -21.72 12.77
N VAL A 364 28.74 -21.29 14.01
CA VAL A 364 27.48 -20.60 14.33
C VAL A 364 27.66 -19.12 13.97
N LEU A 365 27.32 -18.79 12.72
CA LEU A 365 27.41 -17.45 12.11
C LEU A 365 26.31 -16.47 12.59
N GLN A 366 25.71 -16.70 13.76
CA GLN A 366 24.80 -15.72 14.37
C GLN A 366 25.30 -15.29 15.75
N PRO A 367 25.42 -13.99 16.01
CA PRO A 367 25.81 -13.50 17.32
C PRO A 367 24.75 -13.91 18.35
N MET A 368 25.20 -14.49 19.47
CA MET A 368 24.38 -14.97 20.59
C MET A 368 23.23 -14.02 21.00
N SER A 369 23.42 -12.71 20.80
CA SER A 369 22.43 -11.64 21.06
C SER A 369 21.19 -11.72 20.17
N THR A 370 21.32 -12.11 18.90
CA THR A 370 20.18 -12.26 17.98
C THR A 370 19.27 -13.42 18.39
N THR A 371 19.86 -14.55 18.80
CA THR A 371 19.11 -15.71 19.28
C THR A 371 18.37 -15.41 20.59
N ILE A 372 18.98 -14.65 21.51
CA ILE A 372 18.31 -14.24 22.77
C ILE A 372 17.09 -13.38 22.48
N LYS A 373 17.22 -12.39 21.57
CA LYS A 373 16.08 -11.56 21.14
C LYS A 373 14.99 -12.41 20.51
N CYS A 374 15.35 -13.38 19.67
CA CYS A 374 14.37 -14.27 19.04
C CYS A 374 13.59 -15.09 20.06
N VAL A 375 14.25 -15.65 21.08
CA VAL A 375 13.60 -16.40 22.16
C VAL A 375 12.62 -15.52 22.93
N SER A 376 13.02 -14.31 23.31
CA SER A 376 12.09 -13.38 23.99
C SER A 376 10.88 -13.04 23.12
N SER A 377 11.08 -12.77 21.83
CA SER A 377 9.98 -12.52 20.90
C SER A 377 9.08 -13.73 20.68
N ALA A 378 9.62 -14.95 20.69
CA ALA A 378 8.83 -16.17 20.58
C ALA A 378 7.87 -16.33 21.76
N ILE A 379 8.36 -16.07 22.98
CA ILE A 379 7.53 -16.09 24.18
C ILE A 379 6.46 -14.99 24.11
N GLU A 380 6.82 -13.76 23.70
CA GLU A 380 5.87 -12.64 23.54
C GLU A 380 4.75 -12.98 22.55
N LEU A 381 5.08 -13.64 21.43
CA LEU A 381 4.09 -14.08 20.45
C LEU A 381 3.18 -15.20 20.97
N LEU A 382 3.69 -16.10 21.80
CA LEU A 382 2.85 -17.11 22.45
C LEU A 382 1.93 -16.48 23.51
N MET A 383 2.41 -15.48 24.24
CA MET A 383 1.57 -14.70 25.14
C MET A 383 0.46 -13.97 24.38
N GLU A 384 0.77 -13.35 23.23
CA GLU A 384 -0.22 -12.74 22.35
C GLU A 384 -1.27 -13.75 21.90
N HIS A 385 -0.84 -14.95 21.51
CA HIS A 385 -1.75 -16.04 21.13
C HIS A 385 -2.70 -16.37 22.28
N PHE A 386 -2.18 -16.56 23.49
CA PHE A 386 -3.01 -16.93 24.65
C PHE A 386 -3.96 -15.81 25.07
N ALA A 387 -3.53 -14.55 24.96
CA ALA A 387 -4.38 -13.39 25.27
C ALA A 387 -5.58 -13.27 24.33
N LYS A 388 -5.48 -13.72 23.09
CA LYS A 388 -6.62 -13.75 22.17
C LYS A 388 -7.68 -14.75 22.61
N TRP A 389 -7.24 -15.89 23.14
CA TRP A 389 -8.10 -17.01 23.53
C TRP A 389 -8.41 -17.09 25.02
N SER A 390 -7.90 -16.15 25.84
CA SER A 390 -7.96 -16.23 27.31
C SER A 390 -9.37 -16.20 27.90
N TYR A 391 -10.36 -15.76 27.13
CA TYR A 391 -11.77 -15.69 27.52
C TYR A 391 -12.63 -16.76 26.83
N HIS A 392 -12.05 -17.60 25.97
CA HIS A 392 -12.79 -18.64 25.27
C HIS A 392 -13.09 -19.81 26.21
N ILE A 393 -14.27 -20.42 26.08
CA ILE A 393 -14.70 -21.53 26.96
C ILE A 393 -13.75 -22.73 26.94
N SER A 394 -13.09 -22.95 25.80
CA SER A 394 -12.10 -24.02 25.57
C SER A 394 -10.66 -23.63 25.91
N PHE A 395 -10.43 -22.47 26.55
CA PHE A 395 -9.08 -22.04 26.92
C PHE A 395 -8.32 -23.07 27.78
N PRO A 396 -8.94 -23.75 28.78
CA PRO A 396 -8.27 -24.79 29.56
C PRO A 396 -7.68 -25.90 28.69
N GLU A 397 -8.46 -26.41 27.73
CA GLU A 397 -8.03 -27.46 26.81
C GLU A 397 -6.94 -26.96 25.86
N LEU A 398 -7.13 -25.76 25.30
CA LEU A 398 -6.18 -25.12 24.38
C LEU A 398 -4.81 -24.88 25.03
N ALA A 399 -4.78 -24.46 26.29
CA ALA A 399 -3.55 -24.14 27.01
C ALA A 399 -2.81 -25.37 27.54
N THR A 400 -3.46 -26.52 27.66
CA THR A 400 -2.90 -27.72 28.32
C THR A 400 -1.62 -28.24 27.65
N ALA A 401 -1.68 -28.59 26.37
CA ALA A 401 -0.51 -29.14 25.66
C ALA A 401 0.66 -28.14 25.56
N PRO A 402 0.43 -26.85 25.25
CA PRO A 402 1.47 -25.82 25.34
C PRO A 402 2.10 -25.68 26.73
N LEU A 403 1.30 -25.72 27.81
CA LEU A 403 1.79 -25.60 29.19
C LEU A 403 2.75 -26.73 29.56
N ILE A 404 2.41 -27.96 29.19
CA ILE A 404 3.28 -29.13 29.43
C ILE A 404 4.64 -28.91 28.76
N GLN A 405 4.64 -28.41 27.52
CA GLN A 405 5.88 -28.17 26.78
C GLN A 405 6.67 -26.99 27.36
N LEU A 406 6.00 -25.89 27.75
CA LEU A 406 6.65 -24.77 28.44
C LEU A 406 7.30 -25.19 29.77
N LYS A 407 6.67 -26.07 30.54
CA LYS A 407 7.27 -26.63 31.77
C LYS A 407 8.55 -27.40 31.48
N LYS A 408 8.57 -28.24 30.44
CA LYS A 408 9.79 -28.93 29.98
C LYS A 408 10.88 -27.95 29.55
N VAL A 409 10.53 -26.89 28.81
CA VAL A 409 11.47 -25.84 28.40
C VAL A 409 12.04 -25.10 29.61
N PHE A 410 11.21 -24.80 30.62
CA PHE A 410 11.63 -24.17 31.87
C PHE A 410 12.66 -25.00 32.65
N GLU A 411 12.43 -26.31 32.76
CA GLU A 411 13.34 -27.25 33.43
C GLU A 411 14.70 -27.35 32.72
N ARG A 412 14.70 -27.36 31.38
CA ARG A 412 15.92 -27.53 30.57
C ARG A 412 16.71 -26.25 30.32
N THR A 413 16.08 -25.09 30.37
CA THR A 413 16.75 -23.81 30.08
C THR A 413 17.78 -23.50 31.16
N SER A 414 19.02 -23.14 30.81
CA SER A 414 20.04 -22.72 31.80
C SER A 414 20.04 -21.21 32.07
N VAL A 415 19.41 -20.42 31.20
CA VAL A 415 19.41 -18.95 31.26
C VAL A 415 18.37 -18.43 32.26
N GLU A 416 18.85 -17.90 33.39
CA GLU A 416 18.01 -17.47 34.52
C GLU A 416 17.00 -16.35 34.17
N SER A 417 17.36 -15.44 33.27
CA SER A 417 16.43 -14.39 32.81
C SER A 417 15.25 -14.98 32.03
N PHE A 418 15.47 -16.03 31.24
CA PHE A 418 14.41 -16.73 30.52
C PHE A 418 13.58 -17.61 31.43
N LYS A 419 14.22 -18.33 32.37
CA LYS A 419 13.50 -19.09 33.41
C LYS A 419 12.47 -18.22 34.12
N ARG A 420 12.86 -17.03 34.58
CA ARG A 420 11.94 -16.11 35.26
C ARG A 420 10.75 -15.67 34.40
N VAL A 421 10.99 -15.39 33.12
CA VAL A 421 9.91 -14.99 32.19
C VAL A 421 8.97 -16.16 31.92
N ILE A 422 9.51 -17.34 31.63
CA ILE A 422 8.71 -18.55 31.35
C ILE A 422 7.91 -18.96 32.58
N LYS A 423 8.52 -18.95 33.77
CA LYS A 423 7.83 -19.30 35.03
C LYS A 423 6.65 -18.37 35.29
N ARG A 424 6.88 -17.06 35.23
CA ARG A 424 5.79 -16.07 35.39
C ARG A 424 4.69 -16.26 34.35
N PHE A 425 5.05 -16.59 33.10
CA PHE A 425 4.05 -16.86 32.08
C PHE A 425 3.22 -18.10 32.42
N ILE A 426 3.86 -19.22 32.78
CA ILE A 426 3.19 -20.46 33.21
C ILE A 426 2.21 -20.17 34.34
N ASP A 427 2.65 -19.48 35.39
CA ASP A 427 1.83 -19.19 36.57
C ASP A 427 0.58 -18.36 36.19
N GLN A 428 0.74 -17.39 35.29
CA GLN A 428 -0.39 -16.56 34.82
C GLN A 428 -1.38 -17.34 33.95
N VAL A 429 -0.89 -18.27 33.12
CA VAL A 429 -1.78 -19.15 32.34
C VAL A 429 -2.56 -20.08 33.27
N GLU A 430 -1.90 -20.69 34.26
CA GLU A 430 -2.56 -21.57 35.23
C GLU A 430 -3.65 -20.84 36.02
N LEU A 431 -3.39 -19.61 36.45
CA LEU A 431 -4.42 -18.75 37.07
C LEU A 431 -5.60 -18.50 36.13
N ASN A 432 -5.34 -18.25 34.85
CA ASN A 432 -6.40 -18.01 33.87
C ASN A 432 -7.21 -19.28 33.57
N ILE A 433 -6.56 -20.45 33.55
CA ILE A 433 -7.25 -21.74 33.44
C ILE A 433 -8.25 -21.91 34.59
N GLY A 434 -7.81 -21.69 35.84
CA GLY A 434 -8.69 -21.78 37.00
C GLY A 434 -9.85 -20.78 36.95
N PHE A 435 -9.59 -19.55 36.49
CA PHE A 435 -10.64 -18.54 36.29
C PHE A 435 -11.69 -18.98 35.26
N VAL A 436 -11.25 -19.45 34.09
CA VAL A 436 -12.16 -19.90 33.02
C VAL A 436 -12.93 -21.15 33.42
N GLN A 437 -12.28 -22.10 34.10
CA GLN A 437 -12.94 -23.32 34.60
C GLN A 437 -14.05 -22.99 35.59
N LYS A 438 -13.78 -22.14 36.58
CA LYS A 438 -14.80 -21.70 37.54
C LYS A 438 -16.00 -21.06 36.84
N LYS A 439 -15.74 -20.19 35.85
CA LYS A 439 -16.79 -19.55 35.07
C LYS A 439 -17.55 -20.51 34.17
N ARG A 440 -16.89 -21.56 33.68
CA ARG A 440 -17.49 -22.63 32.89
C ARG A 440 -18.38 -23.55 33.72
N GLU A 441 -18.09 -23.74 35.01
CA GLU A 441 -18.97 -24.50 35.92
C GLU A 441 -20.27 -23.76 36.23
N GLU A 442 -20.26 -22.42 36.14
CA GLU A 442 -21.41 -21.54 36.43
C GLU A 442 -22.39 -21.40 35.24
N VAL A 443 -22.05 -21.86 34.03
CA VAL A 443 -22.88 -21.59 32.83
C VAL A 443 -24.03 -22.60 32.64
N PRO A 444 -25.26 -22.12 32.38
CA PRO A 444 -26.43 -22.98 32.27
C PRO A 444 -26.67 -23.55 30.85
N PHE A 445 -25.81 -23.22 29.88
CA PHE A 445 -26.03 -23.57 28.48
C PHE A 445 -25.26 -24.83 28.05
N SER A 446 -25.80 -25.51 27.05
CA SER A 446 -25.18 -26.67 26.42
C SER A 446 -24.08 -26.24 25.45
N PRO A 447 -23.02 -27.06 25.23
CA PRO A 447 -22.04 -26.81 24.16
C PRO A 447 -22.63 -26.71 22.74
N LYS A 448 -23.88 -27.16 22.53
CA LYS A 448 -24.60 -27.02 21.25
C LYS A 448 -25.13 -25.61 21.02
N ASP A 449 -25.24 -24.79 22.06
CA ASP A 449 -25.67 -23.40 21.95
C ASP A 449 -24.49 -22.52 21.55
N GLN A 450 -24.25 -22.45 20.25
CA GLN A 450 -23.13 -21.71 19.67
C GLN A 450 -23.13 -20.22 20.07
N GLN A 451 -24.32 -19.60 20.16
CA GLN A 451 -24.44 -18.18 20.47
C GLN A 451 -24.05 -17.90 21.92
N SER A 452 -24.45 -18.77 22.85
CA SER A 452 -24.05 -18.66 24.25
C SER A 452 -22.56 -18.95 24.44
N VAL A 453 -22.01 -19.92 23.70
CA VAL A 453 -20.56 -20.22 23.69
C VAL A 453 -19.74 -19.02 23.21
N GLU A 454 -20.15 -18.36 22.12
CA GLU A 454 -19.47 -17.17 21.60
C GLU A 454 -19.59 -15.96 22.54
N SER A 455 -20.72 -15.85 23.25
CA SER A 455 -20.97 -14.79 24.23
C SER A 455 -20.28 -15.01 25.58
N PHE A 456 -19.70 -16.19 25.82
CA PHE A 456 -19.00 -16.52 27.06
C PHE A 456 -17.90 -15.51 27.38
N LEU A 457 -17.93 -14.96 28.60
CA LEU A 457 -16.97 -14.00 29.14
C LEU A 457 -16.72 -12.72 28.32
N GLN A 458 -17.60 -12.36 27.38
CA GLN A 458 -17.42 -11.13 26.58
C GLN A 458 -17.51 -9.86 27.43
N VAL A 459 -18.29 -9.87 28.53
CA VAL A 459 -18.37 -8.75 29.48
C VAL A 459 -17.04 -8.56 30.20
N GLU A 460 -16.47 -9.65 30.73
CA GLU A 460 -15.18 -9.66 31.42
C GLU A 460 -14.03 -9.29 30.47
N LYS A 461 -14.11 -9.71 29.21
CA LYS A 461 -13.18 -9.31 28.15
C LYS A 461 -13.18 -7.80 27.93
N ARG A 462 -14.37 -7.18 27.86
CA ARG A 462 -14.53 -5.72 27.73
C ARG A 462 -13.97 -4.97 28.95
N ASN A 463 -14.22 -5.49 30.15
CA ASN A 463 -13.68 -4.90 31.38
C ASN A 463 -12.15 -5.02 31.45
N GLY A 464 -11.57 -6.09 30.91
CA GLY A 464 -10.11 -6.26 30.79
C GLY A 464 -9.37 -6.32 32.13
N ASN A 465 -10.08 -6.69 33.21
CA ASN A 465 -9.59 -6.69 34.59
C ASN A 465 -9.02 -8.04 35.05
N THR A 466 -8.94 -9.05 34.19
CA THR A 466 -8.38 -10.34 34.59
C THR A 466 -6.86 -10.22 34.78
N PRO A 467 -6.27 -10.94 35.76
CA PRO A 467 -4.83 -10.91 36.01
C PRO A 467 -3.99 -11.19 34.76
N PHE A 468 -4.43 -12.15 33.94
CA PHE A 468 -3.76 -12.52 32.70
C PHE A 468 -3.73 -11.37 31.68
N THR A 469 -4.86 -10.69 31.47
CA THR A 469 -4.95 -9.56 30.54
C THR A 469 -4.10 -8.38 31.01
N GLN A 470 -4.07 -8.10 32.31
CA GLN A 470 -3.20 -7.07 32.89
C GLN A 470 -1.72 -7.42 32.73
N TYR A 471 -1.36 -8.67 32.99
CA TYR A 471 -0.01 -9.19 32.78
C TYR A 471 0.42 -9.04 31.32
N TYR A 472 -0.41 -9.49 30.38
CA TYR A 472 -0.16 -9.37 28.95
C TYR A 472 0.05 -7.91 28.52
N LYS A 473 -0.83 -6.99 28.95
CA LYS A 473 -0.70 -5.54 28.68
C LYS A 473 0.64 -4.99 29.20
N SER A 474 1.09 -5.42 30.37
CA SER A 474 2.38 -5.03 30.96
C SER A 474 3.58 -5.54 30.16
N ILE A 475 3.52 -6.76 29.63
CA ILE A 475 4.59 -7.31 28.79
C ILE A 475 4.63 -6.59 27.44
N MET A 476 3.46 -6.34 26.83
CA MET A 476 3.39 -5.68 25.53
C MET A 476 3.88 -4.23 25.60
N SER A 477 3.55 -3.49 26.66
CA SER A 477 4.09 -2.13 26.85
C SER A 477 5.62 -2.13 26.91
N LYS A 478 6.23 -3.08 27.64
CA LYS A 478 7.69 -3.25 27.68
C LYS A 478 8.29 -3.67 26.35
N ALA A 479 7.59 -4.47 25.55
CA ALA A 479 8.03 -4.85 24.20
C ALA A 479 8.02 -3.64 23.24
N SER A 480 6.97 -2.82 23.28
CA SER A 480 6.86 -1.59 22.49
C SER A 480 7.96 -0.59 22.85
N SER A 481 8.26 -0.41 24.15
CA SER A 481 9.39 0.44 24.59
C SER A 481 10.74 -0.07 24.04
N ARG A 482 10.95 -1.38 23.99
CA ARG A 482 12.18 -1.96 23.40
C ARG A 482 12.29 -1.69 21.90
N LYS A 483 11.19 -1.76 21.15
CA LYS A 483 11.18 -1.47 19.70
C LYS A 483 11.48 0.01 19.42
N SER A 484 10.92 0.95 20.18
CA SER A 484 11.18 2.38 19.95
C SER A 484 12.64 2.78 20.25
N ILE A 485 13.25 2.16 21.26
CA ILE A 485 14.68 2.40 21.60
C ILE A 485 15.60 1.85 20.51
N SER A 486 15.24 0.73 19.86
CA SER A 486 16.06 0.16 18.78
C SER A 486 16.01 0.98 17.49
N HIS A 487 14.92 1.71 17.22
CA HIS A 487 14.81 2.61 16.08
C HIS A 487 15.56 3.94 16.26
N ARG A 488 15.88 4.35 17.50
CA ARG A 488 16.70 5.55 17.77
C ARG A 488 18.22 5.30 17.72
N LYS A 489 18.66 4.06 17.61
CA LYS A 489 20.09 3.67 17.64
C LYS A 489 20.63 3.18 16.28
N VAL A 490 19.89 3.41 15.20
CA VAL A 490 20.34 3.27 13.81
C VAL A 490 20.22 4.65 13.19
#